data_AF-A0A9P8RU84-F1
#
_entry.id   AF-A0A9P8RU84-F1
#
_cell.length_a   1.000
_cell.length_b   1.000
_cell.length_c   1.000
_cell.angle_alpha   90.00
_cell.angle_beta   90.00
_cell.angle_gamma   90.00
#
_symmetry.space_group_name_H-M   'P 1'
#
loop_
_entity.id
_entity.type
_entity.pdbx_description
1 polymer ?
#
loop_
_entity_poly.entity_id
_entity_poly.type
_entity_poly.pdbx_seq_one_letter_code
_entity_poly.pdbx_strand_id
1 'polypeptide(L)'
;MRRLLTPNYAIIPVTGDILLKEPWASSCALIVFPGGADLGYCRTLNGEGNRLIDQFVHRGGAYLGFCAGGYYGSKFCEFEVGNEKLEVVGDRELAFFPGVCRGGAFAGFAYNSEEGARAAEIKVGREWLESEAPDRFRSYYNGGGVFVDAEKCRESGIEVLASYAGDLAVDGGEGKAAIVYCKVGEGAAILTGPHPEFAPIWSMFAAVNLDRRTHRPEIVDPIRMDDHKRTAFLKACLKKLGLAVNQELNAVPCLSRLHLSSVTPSDVQGLVDSWKDIVVSDDGEEYIKGENDTFHLGKPSRWSISSLAKTLPDFTCEKTNEEAGEEGDRILDYSMIVKHMVVHDQAYPSFKETPYFNHYAFFANLRHYQSLSKSSSEEFGKFLMYGEVVTSTNTMLEK
;
A
#
# COMPACT_ATOMS: atom_id res chain seq x y z
N MET A 1 1.70 -0.12 5.10
CA MET A 1 0.25 -0.04 5.41
C MET A 1 -0.46 -1.38 5.25
N ARG A 2 -0.56 -2.00 4.05
CA ARG A 2 -1.30 -3.27 3.82
C ARG A 2 -0.93 -4.39 4.81
N ARG A 3 0.36 -4.70 4.99
CA ARG A 3 0.83 -5.71 5.97
C ARG A 3 0.33 -5.47 7.40
N LEU A 4 0.17 -4.20 7.80
CA LEU A 4 -0.21 -3.85 9.17
C LEU A 4 -1.71 -3.99 9.43
N LEU A 5 -2.53 -3.96 8.37
CA LEU A 5 -3.99 -3.92 8.48
C LEU A 5 -4.67 -5.20 7.95
N THR A 6 -3.99 -5.99 7.11
CA THR A 6 -4.45 -7.32 6.71
C THR A 6 -4.31 -8.31 7.88
N PRO A 7 -5.30 -9.20 8.14
CA PRO A 7 -6.51 -9.44 7.34
C PRO A 7 -7.73 -8.58 7.71
N ASN A 8 -7.62 -7.72 8.72
CA ASN A 8 -8.76 -7.02 9.32
C ASN A 8 -9.39 -5.95 8.41
N TYR A 9 -8.61 -5.36 7.49
CA TYR A 9 -9.08 -4.32 6.59
C TYR A 9 -8.58 -4.52 5.15
N ALA A 10 -9.45 -4.14 4.20
CA ALA A 10 -9.06 -3.95 2.80
C ALA A 10 -8.53 -2.52 2.59
N ILE A 11 -7.52 -2.37 1.73
CA ILE A 11 -7.00 -1.06 1.31
C ILE A 11 -7.32 -0.86 -0.16
N ILE A 12 -8.11 0.16 -0.45
CA ILE A 12 -8.65 0.47 -1.78
C ILE A 12 -8.20 1.89 -2.15
N PRO A 13 -7.47 2.08 -3.26
CA PRO A 13 -7.22 3.41 -3.81
C PRO A 13 -8.54 4.04 -4.28
N VAL A 14 -8.74 5.32 -3.95
CA VAL A 14 -9.94 6.07 -4.34
C VAL A 14 -9.55 7.38 -5.02
N THR A 15 -10.38 7.82 -5.96
CA THR A 15 -10.23 9.11 -6.65
C THR A 15 -11.12 10.17 -5.99
N GLY A 16 -10.89 11.44 -6.31
CA GLY A 16 -11.77 12.52 -5.85
C GLY A 16 -13.22 12.35 -6.31
N ASP A 17 -13.45 11.80 -7.51
CA ASP A 17 -14.79 11.48 -7.99
C ASP A 17 -15.50 10.44 -7.11
N ILE A 18 -14.79 9.38 -6.70
CA ILE A 18 -15.33 8.37 -5.78
C ILE A 18 -15.69 9.03 -4.44
N LEU A 19 -14.80 9.89 -3.92
CA LEU A 19 -15.05 10.58 -2.65
C LEU A 19 -16.27 11.51 -2.70
N LEU A 20 -16.59 12.07 -3.86
CA LEU A 20 -17.71 13.00 -4.05
C LEU A 20 -19.03 12.31 -4.40
N LYS A 21 -18.99 11.17 -5.10
CA LYS A 21 -20.19 10.57 -5.74
C LYS A 21 -20.62 9.24 -5.13
N GLU A 22 -19.72 8.49 -4.51
CA GLU A 22 -20.00 7.15 -4.01
C GLU A 22 -20.22 7.12 -2.49
N PRO A 23 -21.04 6.20 -1.95
CA PRO A 23 -21.32 6.09 -0.52
C PRO A 23 -20.20 5.35 0.25
N TRP A 24 -18.97 5.86 0.20
CA TRP A 24 -17.78 5.21 0.78
C TRP A 24 -17.72 5.25 2.32
N ALA A 25 -18.26 6.31 2.94
CA ALA A 25 -18.05 6.60 4.37
C ALA A 25 -18.57 5.51 5.32
N SER A 26 -19.62 4.77 4.94
CA SER A 26 -20.24 3.75 5.79
C SER A 26 -19.41 2.47 5.95
N SER A 27 -18.51 2.18 5.01
CA SER A 27 -17.64 1.01 5.03
C SER A 27 -16.16 1.37 5.22
N CYS A 28 -15.85 2.67 5.34
CA CYS A 28 -14.51 3.16 5.55
C CYS A 28 -14.19 3.22 7.05
N ALA A 29 -13.07 2.63 7.46
CA ALA A 29 -12.55 2.79 8.83
C ALA A 29 -11.57 3.95 8.94
N LEU A 30 -10.77 4.18 7.89
CA LEU A 30 -9.68 5.15 7.85
C LEU A 30 -9.54 5.71 6.43
N ILE A 31 -9.64 7.03 6.29
CA ILE A 31 -9.27 7.71 5.05
C ILE A 31 -7.82 8.20 5.15
N VAL A 32 -7.05 7.98 4.08
CA VAL A 32 -5.62 8.28 4.05
C VAL A 32 -5.33 9.24 2.90
N PHE A 33 -4.69 10.37 3.22
CA PHE A 33 -4.18 11.32 2.24
C PHE A 33 -2.65 11.20 2.16
N PRO A 34 -2.09 10.78 1.01
CA PRO A 34 -0.67 10.57 0.88
C PRO A 34 0.10 11.90 0.75
N GLY A 35 1.43 11.80 0.76
CA GLY A 35 2.32 12.88 0.33
C GLY A 35 2.09 13.26 -1.14
N GLY A 36 2.61 14.42 -1.54
CA GLY A 36 2.43 14.96 -2.89
C GLY A 36 2.20 16.47 -2.90
N ALA A 37 1.30 16.94 -3.77
CA ALA A 37 0.93 18.35 -3.87
C ALA A 37 -0.49 18.58 -3.34
N ASP A 38 -0.62 19.20 -2.17
CA ASP A 38 -1.88 19.37 -1.45
C ASP A 38 -2.91 20.25 -2.19
N LEU A 39 -2.45 21.22 -3.00
CA LEU A 39 -3.33 22.05 -3.83
C LEU A 39 -4.17 21.23 -4.81
N GLY A 40 -3.70 20.04 -5.22
CA GLY A 40 -4.52 19.11 -6.00
C GLY A 40 -5.75 18.65 -5.23
N TYR A 41 -5.58 18.32 -3.94
CA TYR A 41 -6.68 17.94 -3.05
C TYR A 41 -7.65 19.11 -2.89
N CYS A 42 -7.14 20.31 -2.61
CA CYS A 42 -7.95 21.52 -2.46
C CYS A 42 -8.81 21.79 -3.72
N ARG A 43 -8.23 21.73 -4.92
CA ARG A 43 -8.96 21.97 -6.17
C ARG A 43 -10.10 21.00 -6.40
N THR A 44 -9.95 19.75 -5.95
CA THR A 44 -10.93 18.70 -6.19
C THR A 44 -11.98 18.61 -5.09
N LEU A 45 -11.59 18.80 -3.83
CA LEU A 45 -12.40 18.42 -2.66
C LEU A 45 -12.92 19.61 -1.85
N ASN A 46 -12.42 20.83 -2.05
CA ASN A 46 -12.95 22.00 -1.34
C ASN A 46 -14.46 22.16 -1.55
N GLY A 47 -15.16 22.52 -0.48
CA GLY A 47 -16.61 22.51 -0.39
C GLY A 47 -17.13 21.13 -0.04
N GLU A 48 -17.75 20.44 -1.01
CA GLU A 48 -18.53 19.23 -0.72
C GLU A 48 -17.66 18.05 -0.26
N GLY A 49 -16.52 17.81 -0.91
CA GLY A 49 -15.64 16.70 -0.55
C GLY A 49 -15.14 16.81 0.90
N ASN A 50 -14.72 18.02 1.29
CA ASN A 50 -14.27 18.28 2.66
C ASN A 50 -15.40 18.17 3.68
N ARG A 51 -16.62 18.61 3.35
CA ARG A 51 -17.79 18.38 4.23
C ARG A 51 -18.04 16.88 4.45
N LEU A 52 -17.91 16.06 3.42
CA LEU A 52 -18.10 14.60 3.55
C LEU A 52 -17.01 13.96 4.42
N ILE A 53 -15.75 14.34 4.20
CA ILE A 53 -14.61 13.86 4.99
C ILE A 53 -14.72 14.31 6.45
N ASP A 54 -15.04 15.58 6.67
CA ASP A 54 -15.24 16.15 8.00
C ASP A 54 -16.35 15.42 8.76
N GLN A 55 -17.51 15.21 8.12
CA GLN A 55 -18.63 14.48 8.72
C GLN A 55 -18.27 13.02 9.02
N PHE A 56 -17.52 12.37 8.13
CA PHE A 56 -17.04 11.01 8.34
C PHE A 56 -16.19 10.92 9.61
N VAL A 57 -15.20 11.80 9.76
CA VAL A 57 -14.33 11.81 10.95
C VAL A 57 -15.12 12.18 12.20
N HIS A 58 -15.95 13.22 12.15
CA HIS A 58 -16.78 13.63 13.30
C HIS A 58 -17.71 12.54 13.82
N ARG A 59 -18.15 11.61 12.97
CA ARG A 59 -19.03 10.48 13.31
C ARG A 59 -18.29 9.19 13.69
N GLY A 60 -17.00 9.28 14.03
CA GLY A 60 -16.21 8.14 14.50
C GLY A 60 -15.21 7.58 13.48
N GLY A 61 -15.16 8.12 12.27
CA GLY A 61 -14.14 7.78 11.28
C GLY A 61 -12.75 8.29 11.66
N ALA A 62 -11.73 7.74 11.01
CA ALA A 62 -10.34 8.16 11.20
C ALA A 62 -9.75 8.82 9.94
N TYR A 63 -8.87 9.80 10.14
CA TYR A 63 -8.07 10.43 9.09
C TYR A 63 -6.56 10.22 9.34
N LEU A 64 -5.80 9.91 8.29
CA LEU A 64 -4.34 9.87 8.35
C LEU A 64 -3.72 10.64 7.18
N GLY A 65 -2.99 11.71 7.49
CA GLY A 65 -2.34 12.57 6.51
C GLY A 65 -0.83 12.44 6.54
N PHE A 66 -0.22 12.10 5.39
CA PHE A 66 1.22 12.04 5.21
C PHE A 66 1.75 13.26 4.45
N CYS A 67 2.70 13.99 5.02
CA CYS A 67 3.33 15.19 4.43
C CYS A 67 2.27 16.16 3.87
N ALA A 68 2.04 16.20 2.54
CA ALA A 68 0.96 16.94 1.90
C ALA A 68 -0.42 16.69 2.52
N GLY A 69 -0.75 15.44 2.87
CA GLY A 69 -1.97 15.11 3.61
C GLY A 69 -1.98 15.66 5.04
N GLY A 70 -0.82 15.86 5.66
CA GLY A 70 -0.67 16.53 6.95
C GLY A 70 -0.90 18.05 6.84
N TYR A 71 -0.34 18.69 5.81
CA TYR A 71 -0.66 20.09 5.49
C TYR A 71 -2.15 20.27 5.19
N TYR A 72 -2.73 19.37 4.39
CA TYR A 72 -4.14 19.39 4.01
C TYR A 72 -5.11 19.28 5.19
N GLY A 73 -4.75 18.49 6.21
CA GLY A 73 -5.54 18.35 7.44
C GLY A 73 -5.32 19.46 8.47
N SER A 74 -4.41 20.40 8.22
CA SER A 74 -4.20 21.57 9.08
C SER A 74 -5.12 22.72 8.70
N LYS A 75 -5.24 23.77 9.50
CA LYS A 75 -6.05 24.95 9.16
C LYS A 75 -5.35 25.83 8.14
N PHE A 76 -4.03 25.94 8.24
CA PHE A 76 -3.22 26.80 7.39
C PHE A 76 -1.92 26.10 7.00
N CYS A 77 -1.56 26.20 5.73
CA CYS A 77 -0.31 25.66 5.17
C CYS A 77 0.65 26.82 4.89
N GLU A 78 1.89 26.70 5.37
CA GLU A 78 3.00 27.58 5.03
C GLU A 78 4.17 26.72 4.54
N PHE A 79 4.29 26.55 3.23
CA PHE A 79 5.36 25.76 2.63
C PHE A 79 6.28 26.64 1.78
N GLU A 80 7.58 26.61 2.07
CA GLU A 80 8.63 27.33 1.34
C GLU A 80 8.31 28.83 1.15
N VAL A 81 7.86 29.49 2.23
CA VAL A 81 7.47 30.91 2.22
C VAL A 81 8.62 31.79 1.73
N GLY A 82 8.35 32.64 0.75
CA GLY A 82 9.32 33.51 0.09
C GLY A 82 10.09 32.86 -1.06
N ASN A 83 9.84 31.58 -1.37
CA ASN A 83 10.42 30.90 -2.53
C ASN A 83 9.44 30.93 -3.71
N GLU A 84 9.64 31.83 -4.67
CA GLU A 84 8.72 32.06 -5.81
C GLU A 84 8.33 30.80 -6.60
N LYS A 85 9.15 29.74 -6.58
CA LYS A 85 8.90 28.50 -7.33
C LYS A 85 8.21 27.41 -6.52
N LEU A 86 8.35 27.44 -5.20
CA LEU A 86 7.92 26.36 -4.31
C LEU A 86 6.82 26.81 -3.34
N GLU A 87 6.60 28.11 -3.20
CA GLU A 87 5.71 28.68 -2.20
C GLU A 87 4.28 28.14 -2.34
N VAL A 88 3.79 27.56 -1.25
CA VAL A 88 2.39 27.17 -1.09
C VAL A 88 1.92 27.69 0.26
N VAL A 89 1.14 28.77 0.23
CA VAL A 89 0.60 29.42 1.42
C VAL A 89 -0.91 29.56 1.31
N GLY A 90 -1.63 29.21 2.36
CA GLY A 90 -3.06 29.52 2.46
C GLY A 90 -3.87 28.56 3.33
N ASP A 91 -5.16 28.87 3.44
CA ASP A 91 -6.12 28.10 4.23
C ASP A 91 -6.37 26.70 3.66
N ARG A 92 -6.76 25.78 4.54
CA ARG A 92 -7.21 24.43 4.24
C ARG A 92 -8.49 24.17 5.04
N GLU A 93 -9.54 23.71 4.35
CA GLU A 93 -10.90 23.70 4.89
C GLU A 93 -11.13 22.61 5.95
N LEU A 94 -10.39 21.49 5.90
CA LEU A 94 -10.55 20.38 6.86
C LEU A 94 -10.21 20.83 8.29
N ALA A 95 -9.10 21.56 8.47
CA ALA A 95 -8.71 22.18 9.73
C ALA A 95 -8.75 21.29 10.98
N PHE A 96 -8.50 19.98 10.85
CA PHE A 96 -8.43 19.04 11.98
C PHE A 96 -7.36 19.46 13.00
N PHE A 97 -6.21 19.93 12.50
CA PHE A 97 -5.28 20.69 13.33
C PHE A 97 -5.58 22.19 13.17
N PRO A 98 -5.95 22.91 14.26
CA PRO A 98 -6.42 24.30 14.17
C PRO A 98 -5.30 25.32 13.89
N GLY A 99 -4.04 24.89 13.94
CA GLY A 99 -2.86 25.75 13.75
C GLY A 99 -2.26 25.70 12.34
N VAL A 100 -1.05 26.22 12.26
CA VAL A 100 -0.24 26.26 11.03
C VAL A 100 0.61 24.99 10.94
N CYS A 101 0.59 24.33 9.78
CA CYS A 101 1.65 23.39 9.42
C CYS A 101 2.65 24.12 8.52
N ARG A 102 3.89 24.27 9.02
CA ARG A 102 4.94 25.08 8.39
C ARG A 102 6.07 24.19 7.89
N GLY A 103 6.50 24.34 6.65
CA GLY A 103 7.68 23.66 6.11
C GLY A 103 8.35 24.39 4.94
N GLY A 104 9.35 23.80 4.30
CA GLY A 104 10.01 22.54 4.66
C GLY A 104 10.70 22.62 6.01
N ALA A 105 10.30 21.75 6.95
CA ALA A 105 10.88 21.65 8.29
C ALA A 105 12.42 21.58 8.25
N PHE A 106 12.98 21.01 7.19
CA PHE A 106 14.39 21.13 6.85
C PHE A 106 14.55 21.66 5.43
N ALA A 107 15.54 22.53 5.22
CA ALA A 107 15.81 23.15 3.94
C ALA A 107 16.35 22.19 2.86
N GLY A 108 16.21 22.60 1.60
CA GLY A 108 16.82 21.96 0.44
C GLY A 108 15.84 21.16 -0.44
N PHE A 109 14.53 21.26 -0.20
CA PHE A 109 13.53 20.57 -1.00
C PHE A 109 13.55 21.02 -2.46
N ALA A 110 13.43 20.06 -3.39
CA ALA A 110 13.14 20.36 -4.80
C ALA A 110 12.19 19.32 -5.41
N TYR A 111 11.18 19.80 -6.15
CA TYR A 111 10.20 18.95 -6.82
C TYR A 111 10.84 17.95 -7.78
N ASN A 112 10.24 16.76 -7.88
CA ASN A 112 10.69 15.66 -8.76
C ASN A 112 12.15 15.26 -8.52
N SER A 113 12.63 15.39 -7.28
CA SER A 113 13.98 15.04 -6.88
C SER A 113 14.02 14.56 -5.43
N GLU A 114 15.16 13.98 -5.04
CA GLU A 114 15.48 13.63 -3.65
C GLU A 114 16.33 14.71 -2.96
N GLU A 115 16.41 15.92 -3.52
CA GLU A 115 17.09 17.04 -2.85
C GLU A 115 16.35 17.41 -1.56
N GLY A 116 17.12 17.61 -0.48
CA GLY A 116 16.57 17.90 0.85
C GLY A 116 16.06 16.66 1.60
N ALA A 117 15.89 15.52 0.92
CA ALA A 117 15.47 14.28 1.54
C ALA A 117 16.50 13.79 2.57
N ARG A 118 16.02 13.19 3.68
CA ARG A 118 16.88 12.71 4.76
C ARG A 118 16.22 11.65 5.64
N ALA A 119 17.03 10.94 6.39
CA ALA A 119 16.60 10.12 7.52
C ALA A 119 16.43 11.02 8.76
N ALA A 120 15.26 11.65 8.90
CA ALA A 120 14.97 12.53 10.02
C ALA A 120 14.80 11.72 11.31
N GLU A 121 15.51 12.12 12.35
CA GLU A 121 15.39 11.50 13.67
C GLU A 121 14.15 12.03 14.40
N ILE A 122 13.26 11.11 14.74
CA ILE A 122 11.96 11.36 15.35
C ILE A 122 12.02 10.92 16.82
N LYS A 123 11.70 11.85 17.73
CA LYS A 123 11.56 11.58 19.17
C LYS A 123 10.09 11.38 19.48
N VAL A 124 9.76 10.23 20.04
CA VAL A 124 8.38 9.83 20.34
C VAL A 124 7.96 10.39 21.70
N GLY A 125 6.74 10.93 21.78
CA GLY A 125 6.14 11.38 23.04
C GLY A 125 5.76 10.18 23.90
N ARG A 126 6.17 10.16 25.18
CA ARG A 126 5.87 9.02 26.08
C ARG A 126 4.46 9.06 26.66
N GLU A 127 3.80 10.22 26.65
CA GLU A 127 2.54 10.46 27.36
C GLU A 127 1.36 9.67 26.78
N TRP A 128 1.42 9.32 25.49
CA TRP A 128 0.30 8.72 24.75
C TRP A 128 0.45 7.24 24.49
N LEU A 129 1.59 6.66 24.85
CA LEU A 129 2.07 5.40 24.33
C LEU A 129 2.07 4.28 25.36
N GLU A 130 1.43 3.16 25.01
CA GLU A 130 1.63 1.88 25.69
C GLU A 130 3.08 1.39 25.46
N SER A 131 3.62 0.62 26.40
CA SER A 131 5.07 0.35 26.61
C SER A 131 5.86 -0.30 25.45
N GLU A 132 5.27 -0.51 24.29
CA GLU A 132 5.83 -1.28 23.17
C GLU A 132 6.47 -0.44 22.05
N ALA A 133 6.26 0.88 21.99
CA ALA A 133 6.81 1.68 20.89
C ALA A 133 8.14 2.37 21.22
N PRO A 134 8.94 2.71 20.20
CA PRO A 134 10.31 3.14 20.39
C PRO A 134 10.39 4.54 21.00
N ASP A 135 11.44 4.80 21.77
CA ASP A 135 11.74 6.16 22.25
C ASP A 135 12.07 7.11 21.09
N ARG A 136 12.83 6.60 20.11
CA ARG A 136 13.31 7.34 18.93
C ARG A 136 13.48 6.41 17.75
N PHE A 137 13.28 6.92 16.55
CA PHE A 137 13.54 6.20 15.31
C PHE A 137 13.83 7.18 14.17
N ARG A 138 14.45 6.71 13.08
CA ARG A 138 14.59 7.48 11.85
C ARG A 138 13.46 7.21 10.86
N SER A 139 12.89 8.29 10.34
CA SER A 139 11.86 8.27 9.30
C SER A 139 12.37 8.95 8.05
N TYR A 140 11.93 8.49 6.88
CA TYR A 140 12.13 9.26 5.66
C TYR A 140 11.44 10.63 5.80
N TYR A 141 12.09 11.67 5.31
CA TYR A 141 11.59 13.03 5.27
C TYR A 141 11.91 13.61 3.90
N ASN A 142 10.91 14.26 3.27
CA ASN A 142 11.10 15.06 2.07
C ASN A 142 9.99 16.13 2.01
N GLY A 143 10.33 17.40 2.25
CA GLY A 143 9.36 18.52 2.20
C GLY A 143 8.30 18.57 3.31
N GLY A 144 8.38 17.71 4.31
CA GLY A 144 7.44 17.66 5.43
C GLY A 144 7.46 18.92 6.32
N GLY A 145 6.35 19.18 7.02
CA GLY A 145 6.20 20.33 7.90
C GLY A 145 6.40 20.04 9.38
N VAL A 146 6.37 21.10 10.18
CA VAL A 146 6.21 21.12 11.64
C VAL A 146 4.85 21.72 11.98
N PHE A 147 4.16 21.15 12.97
CA PHE A 147 2.88 21.66 13.47
C PHE A 147 3.16 22.73 14.53
N VAL A 148 3.00 24.00 14.14
CA VAL A 148 3.41 25.17 14.92
C VAL A 148 2.58 25.27 16.19
N ASP A 149 3.24 25.47 17.33
CA ASP A 149 2.60 25.67 18.64
C ASP A 149 1.62 24.54 19.04
N ALA A 150 1.83 23.32 18.54
CA ALA A 150 0.91 22.20 18.78
C ALA A 150 0.66 21.91 20.27
N GLU A 151 1.65 22.16 21.13
CA GLU A 151 1.51 22.00 22.58
C GLU A 151 0.50 22.98 23.21
N LYS A 152 0.32 24.17 22.63
CA LYS A 152 -0.70 25.13 23.07
C LYS A 152 -2.11 24.69 22.72
N CYS A 153 -2.26 23.75 21.78
CA CYS A 153 -3.55 23.23 21.33
C CYS A 153 -4.01 22.00 22.13
N ARG A 154 -3.34 21.61 23.22
CA ARG A 154 -3.72 20.47 24.07
C ARG A 154 -5.17 20.52 24.54
N GLU A 155 -5.62 21.69 24.99
CA GLU A 155 -7.00 21.89 25.46
C GLU A 155 -8.04 21.74 24.34
N SER A 156 -7.62 21.88 23.08
CA SER A 156 -8.44 21.63 21.88
C SER A 156 -8.39 20.18 21.40
N GLY A 157 -7.87 19.25 22.22
CA GLY A 157 -7.78 17.83 21.88
C GLY A 157 -6.63 17.49 20.94
N ILE A 158 -5.59 18.33 20.87
CA ILE A 158 -4.37 18.05 20.12
C ILE A 158 -3.33 17.40 21.02
N GLU A 159 -2.69 16.34 20.53
CA GLU A 159 -1.62 15.65 21.23
C GLU A 159 -0.40 15.50 20.33
N VAL A 160 0.77 15.92 20.81
CA VAL A 160 2.03 15.76 20.09
C VAL A 160 2.50 14.32 20.23
N LEU A 161 2.37 13.55 19.15
CA LEU A 161 2.77 12.14 19.15
C LEU A 161 4.29 11.98 19.01
N ALA A 162 4.90 12.82 18.19
CA ALA A 162 6.34 12.82 18.00
C ALA A 162 6.85 14.17 17.52
N SER A 163 8.13 14.43 17.78
CA SER A 163 8.81 15.68 17.44
C SER A 163 10.11 15.40 16.69
N TYR A 164 10.52 16.32 15.82
CA TYR A 164 11.85 16.28 15.21
C TYR A 164 12.91 16.49 16.30
N ALA A 165 13.97 15.68 16.27
CA ALA A 165 15.10 15.88 17.17
C ALA A 165 16.07 16.96 16.68
N GLY A 166 16.25 17.06 15.36
CA GLY A 166 17.15 18.03 14.72
C GLY A 166 16.63 19.46 14.76
N ASP A 167 17.48 20.41 14.41
CA ASP A 167 17.09 21.82 14.27
C ASP A 167 16.30 22.06 12.98
N LEU A 168 15.24 22.85 13.12
CA LEU A 168 14.33 23.16 12.03
C LEU A 168 14.84 24.36 11.24
N ALA A 169 14.59 24.37 9.94
CA ALA A 169 14.83 25.52 9.06
C ALA A 169 13.74 26.60 9.19
N VAL A 170 12.64 26.28 9.86
CA VAL A 170 11.48 27.14 10.07
C VAL A 170 11.15 27.23 11.56
N ASP A 171 10.45 28.29 11.95
CA ASP A 171 9.97 28.45 13.32
C ASP A 171 8.85 27.46 13.62
N GLY A 172 9.07 26.55 14.57
CA GLY A 172 8.06 25.59 15.05
C GLY A 172 7.19 26.12 16.19
N GLY A 173 7.44 27.36 16.66
CA GLY A 173 6.85 27.87 17.89
C GLY A 173 7.36 27.11 19.12
N GLU A 174 6.45 26.80 20.04
CA GLU A 174 6.76 25.97 21.21
C GLU A 174 6.90 24.49 20.83
N GLY A 175 8.13 24.11 20.49
CA GLY A 175 8.52 22.73 20.22
C GLY A 175 8.81 22.45 18.74
N LYS A 176 8.87 21.17 18.40
CA LYS A 176 9.23 20.68 17.06
C LYS A 176 8.28 19.56 16.62
N ALA A 177 6.98 19.75 16.84
CA ALA A 177 5.96 18.72 16.63
C ALA A 177 5.96 18.23 15.17
N ALA A 178 6.39 16.99 14.96
CA ALA A 178 6.48 16.35 13.65
C ALA A 178 5.23 15.55 13.31
N ILE A 179 4.53 15.04 14.33
CA ILE A 179 3.34 14.22 14.21
C ILE A 179 2.37 14.59 15.32
N VAL A 180 1.14 14.92 14.96
CA VAL A 180 0.08 15.30 15.90
C VAL A 180 -1.13 14.39 15.74
N TYR A 181 -1.79 14.10 16.86
CA TYR A 181 -3.13 13.53 16.92
C TYR A 181 -4.12 14.64 17.20
N CYS A 182 -5.24 14.63 16.49
CA CYS A 182 -6.32 15.59 16.63
C CYS A 182 -7.59 14.82 16.99
N LYS A 183 -8.17 15.10 18.17
CA LYS A 183 -9.51 14.60 18.50
C LYS A 183 -10.55 15.39 17.70
N VAL A 184 -11.40 14.70 16.95
CA VAL A 184 -12.40 15.33 16.06
C VAL A 184 -13.75 14.64 16.24
N GLY A 185 -14.67 15.29 16.96
CA GLY A 185 -15.96 14.68 17.32
C GLY A 185 -15.79 13.31 17.98
N GLU A 186 -16.48 12.30 17.45
CA GLU A 186 -16.36 10.92 17.89
C GLU A 186 -15.11 10.21 17.34
N GLY A 187 -14.56 10.68 16.21
CA GLY A 187 -13.38 10.12 15.57
C GLY A 187 -12.08 10.85 15.90
N ALA A 188 -11.12 10.78 14.98
CA ALA A 188 -9.80 11.40 15.14
C ALA A 188 -9.01 11.52 13.83
N ALA A 189 -8.01 12.40 13.83
CA ALA A 189 -7.01 12.51 12.77
C ALA A 189 -5.59 12.34 13.32
N ILE A 190 -4.69 11.77 12.52
CA ILE A 190 -3.24 11.88 12.72
C ILE A 190 -2.65 12.58 11.50
N LEU A 191 -1.86 13.62 11.75
CA LEU A 191 -1.18 14.39 10.72
C LEU A 191 0.33 14.23 10.91
N THR A 192 1.05 13.97 9.84
CA THR A 192 2.50 13.74 9.88
C THR A 192 3.22 14.68 8.91
N GLY A 193 4.33 15.26 9.37
CA GLY A 193 5.33 15.90 8.52
C GLY A 193 6.24 14.88 7.82
N PRO A 194 6.92 13.96 8.55
CA PRO A 194 7.75 12.93 7.94
C PRO A 194 6.90 11.81 7.34
N HIS A 195 7.55 10.86 6.66
CA HIS A 195 6.90 9.71 6.02
C HIS A 195 7.17 8.39 6.74
N PRO A 196 6.54 8.13 7.90
CA PRO A 196 6.70 6.87 8.61
C PRO A 196 6.07 5.69 7.85
N GLU A 197 5.32 5.92 6.77
CA GLU A 197 4.78 4.89 5.88
C GLU A 197 5.83 4.27 4.95
N PHE A 198 6.89 5.00 4.62
CA PHE A 198 7.94 4.50 3.73
C PHE A 198 8.84 3.51 4.47
N ALA A 199 8.81 2.27 3.99
CA ALA A 199 9.76 1.24 4.38
C ALA A 199 11.14 1.52 3.72
N PRO A 200 12.24 1.01 4.29
CA PRO A 200 13.60 1.18 3.75
C PRO A 200 13.71 0.74 2.28
N ILE A 201 12.96 -0.30 1.92
CA ILE A 201 12.88 -0.82 0.55
C ILE A 201 12.28 0.21 -0.42
N TRP A 202 11.38 1.09 0.02
CA TRP A 202 10.88 2.19 -0.81
C TRP A 202 11.99 3.17 -1.16
N SER A 203 12.96 3.43 -0.29
CA SER A 203 14.13 4.27 -0.66
C SER A 203 15.11 3.59 -1.63
N MET A 204 14.95 2.28 -1.87
CA MET A 204 15.63 1.56 -2.95
C MET A 204 14.84 1.59 -4.27
N PHE A 205 13.51 1.83 -4.21
CA PHE A 205 12.58 1.80 -5.35
C PHE A 205 11.86 3.13 -5.67
N ALA A 206 12.09 4.22 -4.93
CA ALA A 206 11.79 5.57 -5.42
C ALA A 206 12.56 5.87 -6.73
N ALA A 207 13.60 5.06 -7.00
CA ALA A 207 14.29 4.91 -8.27
C ALA A 207 13.47 4.29 -9.43
N VAL A 208 12.20 3.88 -9.23
CA VAL A 208 11.37 3.28 -10.29
C VAL A 208 10.62 4.35 -11.09
N ASN A 209 10.39 5.55 -10.54
CA ASN A 209 9.84 6.69 -11.29
C ASN A 209 10.85 7.83 -11.55
N LEU A 210 12.04 7.78 -10.93
CA LEU A 210 13.15 8.71 -11.21
C LEU A 210 14.47 7.94 -11.15
N ASP A 211 14.97 7.54 -12.32
CA ASP A 211 16.32 7.04 -12.63
C ASP A 211 16.91 5.95 -11.69
N ARG A 212 17.27 4.80 -12.26
CA ARG A 212 17.89 3.63 -11.60
C ARG A 212 19.30 3.90 -11.01
N ARG A 213 19.67 5.15 -10.71
CA ARG A 213 21.05 5.59 -10.45
C ARG A 213 21.31 6.31 -9.12
N THR A 214 20.31 6.65 -8.32
CA THR A 214 20.53 7.40 -7.07
C THR A 214 20.24 6.55 -5.83
N HIS A 215 21.07 5.53 -5.58
CA HIS A 215 21.14 4.92 -4.26
C HIS A 215 21.77 5.94 -3.29
N ARG A 216 21.01 6.43 -2.31
CA ARG A 216 21.45 7.37 -1.26
C ARG A 216 21.59 6.61 0.07
N PRO A 217 22.65 5.79 0.25
CA PRO A 217 22.80 4.90 1.41
C PRO A 217 22.74 5.67 2.75
N GLU A 218 23.17 6.93 2.75
CA GLU A 218 23.10 7.80 3.92
C GLU A 218 21.67 8.13 4.40
N ILE A 219 20.66 7.90 3.55
CA ILE A 219 19.24 8.00 3.90
C ILE A 219 18.66 6.60 4.15
N VAL A 220 18.97 5.65 3.28
CA VAL A 220 18.39 4.30 3.30
C VAL A 220 18.81 3.50 4.54
N ASP A 221 20.12 3.45 4.81
CA ASP A 221 20.66 2.58 5.86
C ASP A 221 20.17 2.97 7.26
N PRO A 222 20.15 4.26 7.65
CA PRO A 222 19.63 4.65 8.95
C PRO A 222 18.14 4.32 9.13
N ILE A 223 17.33 4.40 8.07
CA ILE A 223 15.90 4.01 8.11
C ILE A 223 15.78 2.49 8.20
N ARG A 224 16.62 1.74 7.48
CA ARG A 224 16.68 0.26 7.56
C ARG A 224 16.98 -0.23 8.95
N MET A 225 17.96 0.36 9.63
CA MET A 225 18.33 -0.01 11.00
C MET A 225 17.17 0.20 11.99
N ASP A 226 16.33 1.20 11.77
CA ASP A 226 15.21 1.56 12.64
C ASP A 226 13.85 1.04 12.12
N ASP A 227 13.80 0.15 11.13
CA ASP A 227 12.54 -0.23 10.48
C ASP A 227 11.54 -0.90 11.42
N HIS A 228 12.02 -1.74 12.33
CA HIS A 228 11.21 -2.35 13.38
C HIS A 228 10.58 -1.29 14.30
N LYS A 229 11.35 -0.25 14.66
CA LYS A 229 10.90 0.86 15.49
C LYS A 229 9.87 1.71 14.75
N ARG A 230 10.16 2.12 13.51
CA ARG A 230 9.24 2.83 12.61
C ARG A 230 7.92 2.07 12.46
N THR A 231 8.01 0.76 12.22
CA THR A 231 6.83 -0.11 12.10
C THR A 231 6.04 -0.16 13.40
N ALA A 232 6.69 -0.35 14.56
CA ALA A 232 6.03 -0.35 15.87
C ALA A 232 5.34 0.99 16.15
N PHE A 233 5.97 2.12 15.84
CA PHE A 233 5.38 3.44 15.94
C PHE A 233 4.13 3.59 15.05
N LEU A 234 4.21 3.19 13.78
CA LEU A 234 3.06 3.27 12.88
C LEU A 234 1.92 2.35 13.33
N LYS A 235 2.22 1.15 13.87
CA LYS A 235 1.23 0.27 14.51
C LYS A 235 0.56 0.97 15.69
N ALA A 236 1.32 1.67 16.54
CA ALA A 236 0.75 2.43 17.67
C ALA A 236 -0.15 3.57 17.20
N CYS A 237 0.22 4.33 16.16
CA CYS A 237 -0.64 5.35 15.56
C CYS A 237 -1.96 4.76 15.04
N LEU A 238 -1.90 3.64 14.33
CA LEU A 238 -3.10 2.97 13.80
C LEU A 238 -4.00 2.44 14.93
N LYS A 239 -3.43 1.85 15.99
CA LYS A 239 -4.16 1.46 17.20
C LYS A 239 -4.83 2.67 17.86
N LYS A 240 -4.12 3.81 17.97
CA LYS A 240 -4.65 5.06 18.55
C LYS A 240 -5.81 5.62 17.75
N LEU A 241 -5.82 5.44 16.43
CA LEU A 241 -6.95 5.75 15.55
C LEU A 241 -8.10 4.72 15.62
N GLY A 242 -8.00 3.70 16.48
CA GLY A 242 -9.04 2.70 16.70
C GLY A 242 -8.99 1.51 15.72
N LEU A 243 -7.91 1.34 14.94
CA LEU A 243 -7.80 0.22 14.01
C LEU A 243 -7.25 -1.06 14.68
N ALA A 244 -7.79 -2.20 14.25
CA ALA A 244 -7.27 -3.53 14.59
C ALA A 244 -6.01 -3.85 13.77
N VAL A 245 -4.85 -3.64 14.37
CA VAL A 245 -3.55 -3.88 13.72
C VAL A 245 -3.13 -5.35 13.85
N ASN A 246 -2.59 -5.90 12.76
CA ASN A 246 -2.03 -7.25 12.75
C ASN A 246 -0.81 -7.34 13.68
N GLN A 247 -0.90 -8.24 14.66
CA GLN A 247 0.17 -8.50 15.63
C GLN A 247 1.23 -9.43 15.03
N GLU A 248 0.84 -10.34 14.15
CA GLU A 248 1.73 -11.31 13.54
C GLU A 248 2.48 -10.68 12.36
N LEU A 249 3.81 -10.81 12.35
CA LEU A 249 4.66 -10.53 11.19
C LEU A 249 4.53 -11.61 10.09
N ASN A 250 3.56 -12.52 10.23
CA ASN A 250 3.44 -13.71 9.41
C ASN A 250 3.36 -13.34 7.92
N ALA A 251 4.22 -14.02 7.16
CA ALA A 251 4.47 -13.83 5.75
C ALA A 251 3.15 -13.68 4.99
N VAL A 252 3.08 -12.65 4.15
CA VAL A 252 1.96 -12.47 3.25
C VAL A 252 1.80 -13.78 2.46
N PRO A 253 0.60 -14.39 2.39
CA PRO A 253 0.45 -15.66 1.72
C PRO A 253 0.94 -15.55 0.27
N CYS A 254 1.76 -16.51 -0.14
CA CYS A 254 2.28 -16.59 -1.50
C CYS A 254 1.10 -16.69 -2.48
N LEU A 255 1.18 -16.01 -3.62
CA LEU A 255 0.17 -16.18 -4.67
C LEU A 255 0.10 -17.65 -5.06
N SER A 256 -1.11 -18.20 -5.07
CA SER A 256 -1.33 -19.54 -5.59
C SER A 256 -1.08 -19.55 -7.09
N ARG A 257 -0.67 -20.71 -7.63
CA ARG A 257 -0.71 -20.94 -9.07
C ARG A 257 -2.14 -20.77 -9.58
N LEU A 258 -2.28 -20.24 -10.79
CA LEU A 258 -3.54 -20.17 -11.50
C LEU A 258 -3.72 -21.45 -12.31
N HIS A 259 -4.83 -22.15 -12.11
CA HIS A 259 -5.13 -23.40 -12.79
C HIS A 259 -6.17 -23.14 -13.88
N LEU A 260 -5.72 -23.12 -15.14
CA LEU A 260 -6.60 -23.00 -16.30
C LEU A 260 -7.06 -24.37 -16.74
N SER A 261 -8.38 -24.58 -16.72
CA SER A 261 -9.03 -25.84 -17.09
C SER A 261 -10.31 -25.57 -17.87
N SER A 262 -10.87 -26.59 -18.50
CA SER A 262 -12.12 -26.47 -19.25
C SER A 262 -13.01 -27.70 -19.09
N VAL A 263 -14.23 -27.64 -19.60
CA VAL A 263 -15.16 -28.78 -19.66
C VAL A 263 -14.54 -29.96 -20.42
N THR A 264 -13.69 -29.74 -21.41
CA THR A 264 -12.98 -30.78 -22.16
C THR A 264 -11.51 -30.41 -22.20
N PRO A 265 -10.60 -31.09 -21.47
CA PRO A 265 -9.21 -30.64 -21.30
C PRO A 265 -8.51 -30.20 -22.59
N SER A 266 -8.71 -30.92 -23.70
CA SER A 266 -8.13 -30.58 -25.01
C SER A 266 -8.49 -29.18 -25.52
N ASP A 267 -9.66 -28.64 -25.13
CA ASP A 267 -10.12 -27.31 -25.53
C ASP A 267 -9.24 -26.19 -24.94
N VAL A 268 -8.54 -26.46 -23.83
CA VAL A 268 -7.61 -25.49 -23.22
C VAL A 268 -6.48 -25.16 -24.19
N GLN A 269 -5.98 -26.13 -24.95
CA GLN A 269 -4.92 -25.87 -25.94
C GLN A 269 -5.42 -24.94 -27.05
N GLY A 270 -6.66 -25.10 -27.50
CA GLY A 270 -7.28 -24.21 -28.48
C GLY A 270 -7.46 -22.78 -27.95
N LEU A 271 -7.77 -22.62 -26.65
CA LEU A 271 -7.81 -21.30 -26.01
C LEU A 271 -6.42 -20.66 -25.94
N VAL A 272 -5.40 -21.40 -25.52
CA VAL A 272 -4.03 -20.89 -25.47
C VAL A 272 -3.51 -20.54 -26.87
N ASP A 273 -3.85 -21.34 -27.88
CA ASP A 273 -3.52 -21.06 -29.27
C ASP A 273 -4.15 -19.74 -29.77
N SER A 274 -5.32 -19.36 -29.24
CA SER A 274 -5.94 -18.06 -29.55
C SER A 274 -5.21 -16.86 -28.93
N TRP A 275 -4.32 -17.09 -27.97
CA TRP A 275 -3.52 -16.05 -27.31
C TRP A 275 -2.16 -15.81 -27.97
N LYS A 276 -1.84 -16.49 -29.07
CA LYS A 276 -0.52 -16.37 -29.75
C LYS A 276 -0.07 -14.92 -30.00
N ASP A 277 -1.00 -14.02 -30.31
CA ASP A 277 -0.68 -12.62 -30.60
C ASP A 277 -0.31 -11.79 -29.35
N ILE A 278 -0.65 -12.27 -28.15
CA ILE A 278 -0.33 -11.61 -26.87
C ILE A 278 0.71 -12.38 -26.04
N VAL A 279 1.16 -13.54 -26.52
CA VAL A 279 2.21 -14.34 -25.90
C VAL A 279 3.58 -13.87 -26.38
N VAL A 280 4.46 -13.59 -25.42
CA VAL A 280 5.86 -13.25 -25.64
C VAL A 280 6.71 -14.44 -25.19
N SER A 281 7.51 -14.98 -26.10
CA SER A 281 8.50 -16.02 -25.77
C SER A 281 9.81 -15.37 -25.32
N ASP A 282 10.31 -15.75 -24.15
CA ASP A 282 11.61 -15.33 -23.61
C ASP A 282 12.34 -16.55 -23.03
N ASP A 283 13.57 -16.78 -23.47
CA ASP A 283 14.42 -17.95 -23.12
C ASP A 283 13.72 -19.33 -23.21
N GLY A 284 12.76 -19.49 -24.14
CA GLY A 284 12.00 -20.73 -24.34
C GLY A 284 10.78 -20.91 -23.43
N GLU A 285 10.49 -19.93 -22.56
CA GLU A 285 9.29 -19.87 -21.74
C GLU A 285 8.27 -18.87 -22.32
N GLU A 286 6.98 -19.08 -22.05
CA GLU A 286 5.89 -18.28 -22.62
C GLU A 286 5.24 -17.35 -21.58
N TYR A 287 5.10 -16.07 -21.91
CA TYR A 287 4.55 -15.05 -21.01
C TYR A 287 3.42 -14.25 -21.66
N ILE A 288 2.43 -13.82 -20.86
CA ILE A 288 1.43 -12.82 -21.25
C ILE A 288 1.65 -11.58 -20.37
N LYS A 289 1.80 -10.41 -20.99
CA LYS A 289 1.98 -9.12 -20.29
C LYS A 289 0.72 -8.28 -20.44
N GLY A 290 -0.03 -8.12 -19.35
CA GLY A 290 -1.16 -7.18 -19.27
C GLY A 290 -0.74 -5.82 -18.73
N GLU A 291 -1.68 -4.88 -18.61
CA GLU A 291 -1.43 -3.56 -18.03
C GLU A 291 -0.89 -3.61 -16.60
N ASN A 292 -1.45 -4.48 -15.76
CA ASN A 292 -1.12 -4.55 -14.33
C ASN A 292 -0.28 -5.78 -13.93
N ASP A 293 -0.34 -6.86 -14.72
CA ASP A 293 0.14 -8.18 -14.31
C ASP A 293 0.86 -8.92 -15.44
N THR A 294 1.91 -9.68 -15.09
CA THR A 294 2.59 -10.60 -16.01
C THR A 294 2.28 -12.05 -15.63
N PHE A 295 1.89 -12.86 -16.61
CA PHE A 295 1.55 -14.27 -16.44
C PHE A 295 2.57 -15.15 -17.15
N HIS A 296 3.05 -16.20 -16.48
CA HIS A 296 3.88 -17.23 -17.07
C HIS A 296 3.05 -18.47 -17.36
N LEU A 297 3.06 -18.95 -18.60
CA LEU A 297 2.32 -20.12 -19.06
C LEU A 297 3.18 -21.38 -18.86
N GLY A 298 2.70 -22.34 -18.07
CA GLY A 298 3.39 -23.61 -17.86
C GLY A 298 2.47 -24.81 -18.07
N LYS A 299 3.01 -25.94 -18.53
CA LYS A 299 2.27 -27.22 -18.59
C LYS A 299 2.46 -28.03 -17.30
N PRO A 300 1.49 -28.88 -16.93
CA PRO A 300 1.63 -29.82 -15.82
C PRO A 300 2.60 -30.95 -16.22
N SER A 301 3.90 -30.79 -15.95
CA SER A 301 4.87 -31.91 -16.04
C SER A 301 6.03 -31.84 -15.03
N ARG A 302 6.48 -33.05 -14.65
CA ARG A 302 7.34 -33.43 -13.51
C ARG A 302 8.66 -32.65 -13.44
N TRP A 303 8.95 -32.13 -12.23
CA TRP A 303 10.23 -31.59 -11.76
C TRP A 303 11.41 -31.64 -12.75
N SER A 304 11.73 -30.49 -13.32
CA SER A 304 13.10 -30.16 -13.70
C SER A 304 13.66 -29.21 -12.63
N ILE A 305 14.47 -29.75 -11.72
CA ILE A 305 15.15 -28.98 -10.66
C ILE A 305 16.08 -27.90 -11.26
N SER A 306 16.51 -28.06 -12.51
CA SER A 306 17.41 -27.12 -13.18
C SER A 306 16.74 -25.86 -13.75
N SER A 307 15.43 -25.86 -14.03
CA SER A 307 14.73 -24.64 -14.49
C SER A 307 14.25 -23.77 -13.33
N LEU A 308 13.91 -24.37 -12.18
CA LEU A 308 13.59 -23.61 -10.95
C LEU A 308 14.74 -22.71 -10.50
N ALA A 309 15.98 -23.19 -10.56
CA ALA A 309 17.15 -22.46 -10.08
C ALA A 309 17.51 -21.21 -10.92
N LYS A 310 16.98 -21.09 -12.14
CA LYS A 310 17.28 -19.95 -13.05
C LYS A 310 16.20 -18.88 -13.08
N THR A 311 14.95 -19.21 -12.75
CA THR A 311 13.81 -18.26 -12.71
C THR A 311 13.44 -17.80 -11.31
N LEU A 312 14.13 -18.29 -10.27
CA LEU A 312 14.05 -17.74 -8.92
C LEU A 312 15.02 -16.54 -8.79
N PRO A 313 14.55 -15.29 -8.62
CA PRO A 313 15.20 -14.43 -7.65
C PRO A 313 15.01 -15.10 -6.28
N ASP A 314 16.07 -15.29 -5.51
CA ASP A 314 16.15 -15.96 -4.19
C ASP A 314 14.91 -15.78 -3.28
N PHE A 315 13.83 -16.52 -3.52
CA PHE A 315 12.55 -16.37 -2.83
C PHE A 315 11.84 -17.71 -2.73
N THR A 316 12.54 -18.72 -2.24
CA THR A 316 11.91 -19.93 -1.75
C THR A 316 11.57 -19.74 -0.28
N CYS A 317 10.29 -19.53 0.04
CA CYS A 317 9.75 -19.87 1.36
C CYS A 317 9.70 -21.40 1.49
N GLU A 318 10.86 -22.02 1.70
CA GLU A 318 10.88 -23.37 2.26
C GLU A 318 10.69 -23.28 3.77
N LYS A 319 9.77 -24.10 4.28
CA LYS A 319 9.62 -24.35 5.71
C LYS A 319 10.81 -25.17 6.18
N THR A 320 11.92 -24.52 6.51
CA THR A 320 12.97 -25.13 7.31
C THR A 320 12.96 -24.51 8.69
N ASN A 321 12.64 -25.36 9.67
CA ASN A 321 12.78 -25.06 11.08
C ASN A 321 14.24 -24.66 11.39
N GLU A 322 14.35 -23.69 12.30
CA GLU A 322 15.50 -23.41 13.17
C GLU A 322 16.74 -22.77 12.52
N GLU A 323 17.08 -21.59 13.07
CA GLU A 323 18.39 -20.90 13.05
C GLU A 323 18.85 -20.20 11.74
N ALA A 324 18.31 -19.00 11.49
CA ALA A 324 19.00 -17.82 10.91
C ALA A 324 18.01 -16.64 10.97
N GLY A 325 18.29 -15.45 11.52
CA GLY A 325 19.50 -14.67 11.33
C GLY A 325 19.43 -13.95 9.98
N GLU A 326 18.74 -12.81 9.93
CA GLU A 326 18.89 -11.78 8.89
C GLU A 326 18.57 -12.15 7.42
N GLU A 327 17.32 -12.46 7.02
CA GLU A 327 16.91 -12.29 5.60
C GLU A 327 15.41 -12.27 5.29
N GLY A 328 14.56 -12.01 6.29
CA GLY A 328 13.11 -12.24 6.19
C GLY A 328 12.23 -11.02 5.91
N ASP A 329 12.65 -10.01 5.15
CA ASP A 329 11.79 -8.83 4.94
C ASP A 329 11.87 -8.25 3.52
N ARG A 330 11.48 -9.01 2.49
CA ARG A 330 11.23 -8.42 1.17
C ARG A 330 9.73 -8.15 1.01
N ILE A 331 9.39 -6.86 0.87
CA ILE A 331 8.05 -6.38 0.54
C ILE A 331 7.78 -6.77 -0.92
N LEU A 332 6.82 -7.66 -1.15
CA LEU A 332 6.44 -8.13 -2.49
C LEU A 332 5.40 -7.17 -3.11
N ASP A 333 5.79 -6.46 -4.17
CA ASP A 333 4.83 -5.82 -5.07
C ASP A 333 4.19 -6.89 -5.94
N TYR A 334 2.92 -7.20 -5.67
CA TYR A 334 2.18 -8.25 -6.37
C TYR A 334 1.92 -7.97 -7.85
N SER A 335 2.04 -6.72 -8.32
CA SER A 335 1.99 -6.38 -9.75
C SER A 335 3.27 -6.82 -10.47
N MET A 336 4.41 -6.79 -9.76
CA MET A 336 5.71 -7.22 -10.27
C MET A 336 5.95 -8.73 -10.10
N ILE A 337 5.12 -9.43 -9.32
CA ILE A 337 5.19 -10.90 -9.20
C ILE A 337 4.58 -11.53 -10.46
N VAL A 338 5.40 -12.29 -11.18
CA VAL A 338 4.96 -13.13 -12.29
C VAL A 338 4.00 -14.20 -11.75
N LYS A 339 2.77 -14.19 -12.27
CA LYS A 339 1.71 -15.14 -11.89
C LYS A 339 1.85 -16.39 -12.74
N HIS A 340 2.05 -17.54 -12.09
CA HIS A 340 2.20 -18.80 -12.81
C HIS A 340 0.83 -19.39 -13.14
N MET A 341 0.50 -19.46 -14.43
CA MET A 341 -0.69 -20.13 -14.94
C MET A 341 -0.33 -21.52 -15.47
N VAL A 342 -0.91 -22.54 -14.85
CA VAL A 342 -0.77 -23.95 -15.25
C VAL A 342 -1.91 -24.31 -16.21
N VAL A 343 -1.52 -24.72 -17.41
CA VAL A 343 -2.41 -25.05 -18.53
C VAL A 343 -2.76 -26.53 -18.49
N HIS A 344 -3.98 -26.87 -18.08
CA HIS A 344 -4.45 -28.25 -17.95
C HIS A 344 -5.11 -28.76 -19.23
N ASP A 345 -4.28 -29.07 -20.25
CA ASP A 345 -4.71 -29.50 -21.59
C ASP A 345 -4.95 -31.01 -21.75
N GLN A 346 -4.45 -31.83 -20.82
CA GLN A 346 -4.60 -33.30 -20.86
C GLN A 346 -5.57 -33.86 -19.81
N ALA A 347 -5.60 -33.27 -18.62
CA ALA A 347 -6.38 -33.74 -17.48
C ALA A 347 -6.71 -32.57 -16.54
N TYR A 348 -7.71 -32.72 -15.67
CA TYR A 348 -8.02 -31.69 -14.68
C TYR A 348 -6.98 -31.64 -13.55
N PRO A 349 -6.86 -30.49 -12.85
CA PRO A 349 -6.06 -30.39 -11.64
C PRO A 349 -6.45 -31.46 -10.63
N SER A 350 -5.43 -32.07 -10.02
CA SER A 350 -5.63 -33.04 -8.94
C SER A 350 -6.04 -32.34 -7.64
N PHE A 351 -6.61 -33.09 -6.70
CA PHE A 351 -6.95 -32.58 -5.37
C PHE A 351 -5.72 -32.06 -4.57
N LYS A 352 -4.51 -32.49 -4.93
CA LYS A 352 -3.27 -31.96 -4.34
C LYS A 352 -2.93 -30.56 -4.87
N GLU A 353 -3.32 -30.27 -6.11
CA GLU A 353 -3.08 -28.99 -6.76
C GLU A 353 -4.15 -27.96 -6.41
N THR A 354 -5.41 -28.41 -6.23
CA THR A 354 -6.55 -27.54 -5.89
C THR A 354 -7.38 -28.12 -4.74
N PRO A 355 -6.85 -28.19 -3.50
CA PRO A 355 -7.52 -28.83 -2.36
C PRO A 355 -8.87 -28.19 -1.99
N TYR A 356 -9.07 -26.91 -2.26
CA TYR A 356 -10.32 -26.20 -1.94
C TYR A 356 -11.31 -26.12 -3.09
N PHE A 357 -10.97 -26.65 -4.28
CA PHE A 357 -11.87 -26.64 -5.43
C PHE A 357 -11.77 -27.90 -6.27
N ASN A 358 -12.90 -28.59 -6.44
CA ASN A 358 -12.96 -29.85 -7.17
C ASN A 358 -13.41 -29.63 -8.62
N HIS A 359 -12.45 -29.56 -9.54
CA HIS A 359 -12.70 -29.37 -10.98
C HIS A 359 -13.53 -30.51 -11.59
N TYR A 360 -13.34 -31.76 -11.15
CA TYR A 360 -14.14 -32.90 -11.62
C TYR A 360 -15.62 -32.73 -11.26
N ALA A 361 -15.91 -32.35 -10.02
CA ALA A 361 -17.28 -32.12 -9.57
C ALA A 361 -17.93 -30.92 -10.28
N PHE A 362 -17.19 -29.81 -10.43
CA PHE A 362 -17.69 -28.63 -11.13
C PHE A 362 -18.09 -28.95 -12.57
N PHE A 363 -17.18 -29.51 -13.37
CA PHE A 363 -17.44 -29.79 -14.79
C PHE A 363 -18.45 -30.93 -14.99
N ALA A 364 -18.53 -31.91 -14.09
CA ALA A 364 -19.57 -32.94 -14.15
C ALA A 364 -20.98 -32.34 -13.96
N ASN A 365 -21.14 -31.45 -12.99
CA ASN A 365 -22.41 -30.76 -12.76
C ASN A 365 -22.75 -29.77 -13.88
N LEU A 366 -21.74 -29.06 -14.42
CA LEU A 366 -21.94 -28.17 -15.56
C LEU A 366 -22.42 -28.93 -16.80
N ARG A 367 -21.80 -30.06 -17.14
CA ARG A 367 -22.26 -30.93 -18.24
C ARG A 367 -23.68 -31.43 -18.03
N HIS A 368 -24.01 -31.82 -16.79
CA HIS A 368 -25.37 -32.24 -16.47
C HIS A 368 -26.38 -31.12 -16.67
N TYR A 369 -26.09 -29.91 -16.17
CA TYR A 369 -26.93 -28.74 -16.37
C TYR A 369 -27.10 -28.39 -17.86
N GLN A 370 -26.01 -28.36 -18.62
CA GLN A 370 -26.02 -28.08 -20.05
C GLN A 370 -26.86 -29.10 -20.84
N SER A 371 -26.86 -30.37 -20.42
CA SER A 371 -27.71 -31.41 -21.04
C SER A 371 -29.22 -31.20 -20.83
N LEU A 372 -29.60 -30.44 -19.79
CA LEU A 372 -30.99 -30.14 -19.45
C LEU A 372 -31.46 -28.81 -20.07
N SER A 373 -30.55 -27.88 -20.34
CA SER A 373 -30.87 -26.59 -20.94
C SER A 373 -30.92 -26.66 -22.48
N LYS A 374 -32.04 -26.27 -23.09
CA LYS A 374 -32.20 -26.15 -24.56
C LYS A 374 -31.63 -24.86 -25.15
N SER A 375 -30.95 -24.05 -24.34
CA SER A 375 -30.48 -22.71 -24.70
C SER A 375 -28.98 -22.68 -24.94
N SER A 376 -28.54 -21.69 -25.73
CA SER A 376 -27.17 -21.37 -26.17
C SER A 376 -26.17 -21.01 -25.06
N SER A 377 -26.35 -21.53 -23.85
CA SER A 377 -25.47 -21.26 -22.70
C SER A 377 -24.30 -22.25 -22.60
N GLU A 378 -24.02 -23.01 -23.67
CA GLU A 378 -22.94 -24.00 -23.75
C GLU A 378 -21.55 -23.40 -23.49
N GLU A 379 -21.38 -22.09 -23.71
CA GLU A 379 -20.09 -21.40 -23.55
C GLU A 379 -19.83 -20.92 -22.11
N PHE A 380 -20.87 -20.68 -21.30
CA PHE A 380 -20.68 -20.14 -19.96
C PHE A 380 -20.11 -21.19 -19.01
N GLY A 381 -19.01 -20.85 -18.34
CA GLY A 381 -18.28 -21.78 -17.47
C GLY A 381 -17.50 -22.86 -18.23
N LYS A 382 -17.45 -22.80 -19.57
CA LYS A 382 -16.68 -23.74 -20.39
C LYS A 382 -15.20 -23.75 -20.02
N PHE A 383 -14.64 -22.58 -19.72
CA PHE A 383 -13.27 -22.40 -19.23
C PHE A 383 -13.32 -21.84 -17.81
N LEU A 384 -12.40 -22.29 -16.97
CA LEU A 384 -12.25 -21.85 -15.59
C LEU A 384 -10.77 -21.62 -15.29
N MET A 385 -10.45 -20.43 -14.80
CA MET A 385 -9.18 -20.12 -14.17
C MET A 385 -9.37 -20.04 -12.66
N TYR A 386 -8.69 -20.91 -11.92
CA TYR A 386 -8.83 -21.03 -10.47
C TYR A 386 -7.52 -20.69 -9.75
N GLY A 387 -7.59 -19.91 -8.67
CA GLY A 387 -6.48 -19.70 -7.74
C GLY A 387 -7.02 -19.50 -6.32
N GLU A 388 -6.33 -20.05 -5.32
CA GLU A 388 -6.69 -19.97 -3.90
C GLU A 388 -6.43 -18.58 -3.32
N VAL A 389 -5.25 -18.03 -3.61
CA VAL A 389 -4.80 -16.74 -3.15
C VAL A 389 -4.35 -15.96 -4.37
N VAL A 390 -5.19 -15.02 -4.77
CA VAL A 390 -4.98 -14.16 -5.93
C VAL A 390 -5.02 -12.69 -5.52
N THR A 391 -4.51 -11.81 -6.39
CA THR A 391 -4.73 -10.37 -6.29
C THR A 391 -6.18 -10.02 -6.67
N SER A 392 -6.46 -8.75 -6.97
CA SER A 392 -7.79 -8.36 -7.46
C SER A 392 -8.12 -9.08 -8.76
N THR A 393 -9.22 -9.82 -8.78
CA THR A 393 -9.72 -10.50 -9.99
C THR A 393 -10.12 -9.52 -11.09
N ASN A 394 -10.49 -8.29 -10.73
CA ASN A 394 -10.80 -7.24 -11.70
C ASN A 394 -9.52 -6.76 -12.40
N THR A 395 -8.45 -6.47 -11.66
CA THR A 395 -7.21 -5.96 -12.26
C THR A 395 -6.45 -7.03 -13.05
N MET A 396 -6.58 -8.31 -12.66
CA MET A 396 -5.98 -9.44 -13.38
C MET A 396 -6.61 -9.70 -14.76
N LEU A 397 -7.85 -9.27 -14.96
CA LEU A 397 -8.62 -9.50 -16.20
C LEU A 397 -8.81 -8.22 -17.03
N GLU A 398 -8.38 -7.07 -16.51
CA GLU A 398 -8.29 -5.82 -17.25
C GLU A 398 -7.07 -5.87 -18.18
N LYS A 399 -7.31 -5.47 -19.44
CA LYS A 399 -6.35 -5.63 -20.53
C LYS A 399 -5.42 -4.45 -20.60
#